data_AF-A0A4R5VWZ6-F1
#
_entry.id   AF-A0A4R5VWZ6-F1
#
_cell.length_a   1.000
_cell.length_b   1.000
_cell.length_c   1.000
_cell.angle_alpha   90.00
_cell.angle_beta   90.00
_cell.angle_gamma   90.00
#
_symmetry.space_group_name_H-M   'P 1'
#
loop_
_entity.id
_entity.type
_entity.pdbx_description
1 polymer ?
#
loop_
_entity_poly.entity_id
_entity_poly.type
_entity_poly.pdbx_seq_one_letter_code
_entity_poly.pdbx_strand_id
1 'polypeptide(L)'
;MIFKEMEKFEEFLSRSFADGVNFRELRLSQDEVSLVKKRYPKANVKQCHPMESIDGKNWYEINLLFPVVAKDETEIEAVQRENRKLRQELEALKKSVALF
;
A
#
# COMPACT_ATOMS: atom_id res chain seq x y z
N MET A 1 8.36 -2.03 -32.33
CA MET A 1 8.06 -0.73 -31.68
C MET A 1 7.81 -0.87 -30.18
N ILE A 2 7.06 -1.89 -29.73
CA ILE A 2 6.72 -2.14 -28.31
C ILE A 2 7.93 -2.19 -27.35
N PHE A 3 9.03 -2.84 -27.75
CA PHE A 3 10.22 -2.97 -26.89
C PHE A 3 10.86 -1.63 -26.50
N LYS A 4 10.90 -0.65 -27.41
CA LYS A 4 11.50 0.67 -27.12
C LYS A 4 10.67 1.49 -26.14
N GLU A 5 9.35 1.33 -26.16
CA GLU A 5 8.46 2.03 -25.23
C GLU A 5 8.52 1.41 -23.84
N MET A 6 8.62 0.07 -23.78
CA MET A 6 8.84 -0.64 -22.52
C MET A 6 10.17 -0.26 -21.87
N GLU A 7 11.28 -0.22 -22.63
CA GLU A 7 12.59 0.20 -22.10
C GLU A 7 12.56 1.63 -21.56
N LYS A 8 11.93 2.56 -22.29
CA LYS A 8 11.76 3.95 -21.84
C LYS A 8 10.96 4.04 -20.55
N PHE A 9 9.90 3.23 -20.43
CA PHE A 9 9.08 3.19 -19.22
C PHE A 9 9.86 2.61 -18.02
N GLU A 10 10.64 1.56 -18.25
CA GLU A 10 11.49 0.97 -17.21
C GLU A 10 12.60 1.92 -16.74
N GLU A 11 13.19 2.68 -17.65
CA GLU A 11 14.14 3.74 -17.33
C GLU A 11 13.47 4.86 -16.52
N PHE A 12 12.27 5.29 -16.94
CA PHE A 12 11.46 6.26 -16.22
C PHE A 12 11.14 5.81 -14.79
N LEU A 13 10.69 4.57 -14.60
CA LEU A 13 10.42 4.02 -13.26
C LEU A 13 11.69 3.95 -12.42
N SER A 14 12.81 3.48 -13.00
CA SER A 14 14.08 3.38 -12.26
C SER A 14 14.55 4.75 -11.78
N ARG A 15 14.44 5.78 -12.63
CA ARG A 15 14.77 7.17 -12.27
C ARG A 15 13.83 7.76 -11.24
N SER A 16 12.54 7.43 -11.32
CA SER A 16 11.52 7.96 -10.40
C SER A 16 11.75 7.55 -8.94
N PHE A 17 12.43 6.42 -8.68
CA PHE A 17 12.70 5.93 -7.33
C PHE A 17 14.21 5.87 -7.01
N ALA A 18 15.06 6.50 -7.83
CA ALA A 18 16.52 6.43 -7.68
C ALA A 18 17.06 7.23 -6.48
N ASP A 19 16.29 8.18 -5.96
CA ASP A 19 16.66 9.06 -4.86
C ASP A 19 16.35 8.49 -3.46
N GLY A 20 15.98 7.22 -3.38
CA GLY A 20 15.62 6.54 -2.13
C GLY A 20 14.25 6.93 -1.58
N VAL A 21 13.50 7.79 -2.28
CA VAL A 21 12.10 8.09 -1.98
C VAL A 21 11.26 6.94 -2.51
N ASN A 22 10.46 6.33 -1.64
CA ASN A 22 9.67 5.15 -1.97
C ASN A 22 8.19 5.44 -2.23
N PHE A 23 7.77 6.70 -2.08
CA PHE A 23 6.43 7.16 -2.35
C PHE A 23 6.45 8.18 -3.48
N ARG A 24 5.70 7.94 -4.56
CA ARG A 24 5.61 8.83 -5.72
C ARG A 24 4.19 8.88 -6.27
N GLU A 25 3.79 10.06 -6.72
CA GLU A 25 2.61 10.22 -7.56
C GLU A 25 3.05 10.18 -9.03
N LEU A 26 2.62 9.16 -9.77
CA LEU A 26 2.95 9.00 -11.18
C LEU A 26 1.68 9.04 -12.04
N ARG A 27 1.80 9.60 -13.24
CA ARG A 27 0.73 9.66 -14.22
C ARG A 27 0.87 8.52 -15.21
N LEU A 28 0.02 7.52 -15.07
CA LEU A 28 0.17 6.23 -15.73
C LEU A 28 -1.09 5.83 -16.51
N SER A 29 -0.94 5.07 -17.58
CA SER A 29 -2.03 4.29 -18.17
C SER A 29 -2.28 3.00 -17.38
N GLN A 30 -3.39 2.33 -17.64
CA GLN A 30 -3.70 1.06 -17.00
C GLN A 30 -2.68 -0.05 -17.32
N ASP A 31 -2.12 -0.03 -18.52
CA ASP A 31 -1.04 -0.95 -18.93
C ASP A 31 0.26 -0.67 -18.17
N GLU A 32 0.62 0.61 -18.02
CA GLU A 32 1.79 1.05 -17.25
C GLU A 32 1.65 0.67 -15.77
N VAL A 33 0.45 0.79 -15.18
CA VAL A 33 0.16 0.31 -13.82
C VAL A 33 0.40 -1.20 -13.69
N SER A 34 0.00 -1.97 -14.69
CA SER A 34 0.23 -3.43 -14.70
C SER A 34 1.72 -3.76 -14.74
N LEU A 35 2.51 -2.98 -15.47
CA LEU A 35 3.98 -3.10 -15.47
C LEU A 35 4.60 -2.72 -14.12
N VAL A 36 4.12 -1.66 -13.47
CA VAL A 36 4.55 -1.28 -12.11
C VAL A 36 4.31 -2.44 -11.14
N LYS A 37 3.12 -3.04 -11.16
CA LYS A 37 2.79 -4.20 -10.29
C LYS A 37 3.63 -5.43 -10.62
N LYS A 38 4.00 -5.63 -11.89
CA LYS A 38 4.89 -6.74 -12.28
C LYS A 38 6.32 -6.52 -11.76
N ARG A 39 6.84 -5.30 -11.84
CA ARG A 39 8.20 -4.95 -11.39
C ARG A 39 8.32 -4.84 -9.88
N TYR A 40 7.29 -4.29 -9.23
CA TYR A 40 7.20 -4.13 -7.79
C TYR A 40 5.94 -4.84 -7.26
N PRO A 41 5.93 -6.18 -7.16
CA PRO A 41 4.75 -6.94 -6.75
C PRO A 41 4.20 -6.59 -5.36
N LYS A 42 5.04 -5.99 -4.51
CA LYS A 42 4.68 -5.56 -3.16
C LYS A 42 4.28 -4.09 -3.07
N ALA A 43 4.33 -3.34 -4.17
CA ALA A 43 3.98 -1.93 -4.16
C ALA A 43 2.47 -1.75 -3.95
N ASN A 44 2.10 -0.80 -3.09
CA ASN A 44 0.75 -0.30 -3.04
C ASN A 44 0.59 0.72 -4.19
N VAL A 45 -0.40 0.48 -5.06
CA VAL A 45 -0.76 1.38 -6.16
C VAL A 45 -2.21 1.79 -6.01
N LYS A 46 -2.44 3.08 -5.74
CA LYS A 46 -3.78 3.64 -5.51
C LYS A 46 -4.05 4.76 -6.52
N GLN A 47 -5.20 4.70 -7.18
CA GLN A 47 -5.63 5.79 -8.07
C GLN A 47 -6.11 6.98 -7.25
N CYS A 48 -5.61 8.18 -7.55
CA CYS A 48 -5.98 9.40 -6.81
C CYS A 48 -7.35 9.93 -7.27
N HIS A 49 -7.61 9.92 -8.58
CA HIS A 49 -8.82 10.47 -9.19
C HIS A 49 -9.34 9.55 -10.30
N PRO A 50 -10.67 9.34 -10.40
CA PRO A 50 -11.27 8.49 -11.43
C PRO A 50 -11.36 9.19 -12.81
N MET A 51 -11.02 10.47 -12.91
CA MET A 51 -11.16 11.23 -14.14
C MET A 51 -9.93 11.05 -15.03
N GLU A 52 -10.12 10.24 -16.08
CA GLU A 52 -9.12 9.99 -17.10
C GLU A 52 -8.79 11.28 -17.86
N SER A 53 -7.49 11.55 -18.00
CA SER A 53 -7.01 12.64 -18.83
C SER A 53 -7.28 12.34 -20.31
N ILE A 54 -7.29 13.38 -21.15
CA ILE A 54 -7.54 13.26 -22.60
C ILE A 54 -6.57 12.27 -23.28
N ASP A 55 -5.39 12.01 -22.69
CA ASP A 55 -4.38 11.08 -23.18
C ASP A 55 -4.46 9.67 -22.57
N GLY A 56 -5.56 9.33 -21.89
CA GLY A 56 -5.80 7.98 -21.38
C GLY A 56 -5.01 7.62 -20.11
N LYS A 57 -4.46 8.61 -19.40
CA LYS A 57 -3.69 8.41 -18.18
C LYS A 57 -4.39 8.96 -16.95
N ASN A 58 -4.12 8.33 -15.80
CA ASN A 58 -4.60 8.72 -14.49
C ASN A 58 -3.43 8.95 -13.53
N TRP A 59 -3.67 9.73 -12.46
CA TRP A 59 -2.71 9.88 -11.38
C TRP A 59 -2.83 8.73 -10.38
N TYR A 60 -1.69 8.14 -10.03
CA TYR A 60 -1.57 7.06 -9.06
C TYR A 60 -0.52 7.37 -8.00
N GLU A 61 -0.87 7.14 -6.75
CA GLU A 61 0.05 7.02 -5.64
C GLU A 61 0.69 5.63 -5.67
N ILE A 62 2.02 5.60 -5.69
CA ILE A 62 2.83 4.38 -5.67
C ILE A 62 3.70 4.40 -4.42
N ASN A 63 3.54 3.40 -3.57
CA ASN A 63 4.35 3.19 -2.39
C ASN A 63 5.08 1.84 -2.45
N LEU A 64 6.42 1.87 -2.51
CA LEU A 64 7.26 0.68 -2.60
C LEU A 64 7.57 0.03 -1.23
N LEU A 65 7.39 0.75 -0.11
CA LEU A 65 7.84 0.32 1.22
C LEU A 65 6.83 -0.48 2.04
N PHE A 66 5.60 -0.63 1.55
CA PHE A 66 4.59 -1.34 2.31
C PHE A 66 3.90 -2.38 1.46
N PRO A 67 3.94 -3.67 1.87
CA PRO A 67 2.82 -4.51 1.56
C PRO A 67 1.69 -4.00 2.47
N VAL A 68 0.83 -3.12 1.95
CA VAL A 68 -0.57 -3.22 2.36
C VAL A 68 -1.11 -4.42 1.60
N VAL A 69 -0.65 -5.62 1.98
CA VAL A 69 -1.66 -6.64 2.22
C VAL A 69 -2.57 -5.89 3.19
N ALA A 70 -3.77 -5.53 2.74
CA ALA A 70 -4.83 -5.30 3.70
C ALA A 70 -4.65 -6.48 4.66
N LYS A 71 -4.14 -6.24 5.88
CA LYS A 71 -4.19 -7.30 6.89
C LYS A 71 -5.64 -7.70 6.82
N ASP A 72 -5.88 -8.95 6.44
CA ASP A 72 -7.23 -9.46 6.20
C ASP A 72 -8.07 -8.86 7.32
N GLU A 73 -9.15 -8.13 7.03
CA GLU A 73 -9.84 -7.32 8.06
C GLU A 73 -10.12 -8.19 9.31
N THR A 74 -10.29 -9.49 9.06
CA THR A 74 -10.31 -10.62 9.98
C THR A 74 -9.14 -10.71 10.98
N GLU A 75 -7.88 -10.55 10.57
CA GLU A 75 -6.71 -10.56 11.46
C GLU A 75 -6.64 -9.32 12.35
N ILE A 76 -6.98 -8.13 11.81
CA ILE A 76 -7.05 -6.90 12.61
C ILE A 76 -8.16 -7.03 13.65
N GLU A 77 -9.33 -7.51 13.24
CA GLU A 77 -10.45 -7.74 14.13
C GLU A 77 -10.14 -8.78 15.22
N ALA A 78 -9.42 -9.85 14.89
CA ALA A 78 -8.99 -10.86 15.84
C ALA A 78 -8.07 -10.26 16.92
N VAL A 79 -7.05 -9.50 16.50
CA VAL A 79 -6.12 -8.83 17.43
C VAL A 79 -6.85 -7.79 18.29
N GLN A 80 -7.79 -7.03 17.73
CA GLN A 80 -8.57 -6.07 18.49
C GLN A 80 -9.49 -6.75 19.52
N ARG A 81 -10.08 -7.90 19.18
CA ARG A 81 -10.93 -8.69 20.08
C ARG A 81 -10.13 -9.22 21.27
N GLU A 82 -8.95 -9.77 21.01
CA GLU A 82 -8.07 -10.29 22.06
C GLU A 82 -7.61 -9.17 23.00
N ASN A 83 -7.23 -8.01 22.46
CA ASN A 83 -6.86 -6.84 23.28
C ASN A 83 -8.00 -6.37 24.20
N ARG A 84 -9.26 -6.40 23.75
CA ARG A 84 -10.40 -6.06 24.61
C ARG A 84 -10.55 -7.04 25.76
N LYS A 85 -10.38 -8.34 25.50
CA LYS A 85 -10.45 -9.40 26.51
C LYS A 85 -9.34 -9.24 27.56
N LEU A 86 -8.10 -9.08 27.12
CA LEU A 86 -6.95 -8.88 28.01
C LEU A 86 -7.10 -7.64 28.90
N ARG A 87 -7.65 -6.54 28.35
CA ARG A 87 -7.93 -5.32 29.15
C ARG A 87 -8.97 -5.58 30.25
N GLN A 88 -10.01 -6.37 29.96
CA GLN A 88 -11.02 -6.72 30.95
C GLN A 88 -10.43 -7.61 32.05
N GLU A 89 -9.63 -8.60 31.68
CA GLU A 89 -8.94 -9.48 32.64
C GLU A 89 -7.97 -8.70 33.53
N LEU A 90 -7.18 -7.78 32.95
CA LEU A 90 -6.29 -6.90 33.72
C LEU A 90 -7.05 -6.01 34.71
N GLU A 91 -8.19 -5.43 34.31
CA GLU A 91 -9.00 -4.61 35.21
C GLU A 91 -9.64 -5.42 36.34
N ALA A 92 -10.08 -6.66 36.05
CA ALA A 92 -10.58 -7.57 37.07
C ALA A 92 -9.47 -7.94 38.08
N LEU A 93 -8.27 -8.26 37.59
CA LEU A 93 -7.10 -8.56 38.42
C LEU A 93 -6.66 -7.37 39.26
N LYS A 94 -6.61 -6.16 38.70
CA LYS A 94 -6.30 -4.95 39.46
C LYS A 94 -7.29 -4.73 40.61
N LYS A 95 -8.59 -4.92 40.34
CA LYS A 95 -9.63 -4.79 41.37
C LYS A 95 -9.51 -5.86 42.44
N SER A 96 -9.22 -7.12 42.05
CA SER A 96 -9.02 -8.18 43.03
C SER A 96 -7.79 -7.94 43.89
N VAL A 97 -6.69 -7.44 43.32
CA VAL A 97 -5.47 -7.11 44.06
C VAL A 97 -5.66 -5.89 44.95
N ALA A 98 -6.47 -4.91 44.54
CA ALA A 98 -6.78 -3.72 45.35
C ALA A 98 -7.78 -3.97 46.50
N LEU A 99 -8.38 -5.16 46.56
CA LEU A 99 -9.30 -5.60 47.61
C LEU A 99 -8.61 -6.42 48.72
N PHE A 100 -7.31 -6.66 48.60
CA PHE A 100 -6.43 -7.19 49.65
C PHE A 100 -5.54 -6.07 50.20
#